data_AF-A0A075MSU7-F1
#
_entry.id   AF-A0A075MSU7-F1
#
_cell.length_a   1.000
_cell.length_b   1.000
_cell.length_c   1.000
_cell.angle_alpha   90.00
_cell.angle_beta   90.00
_cell.angle_gamma   90.00
#
_symmetry.space_group_name_H-M   'P 1'
#
loop_
_entity.id
_entity.type
_entity.pdbx_description
1 polymer ?
#
loop_
_entity_poly.entity_id
_entity_poly.type
_entity_poly.pdbx_seq_one_letter_code
_entity_poly.pdbx_strand_id
1 'polypeptide(L)'
;MNAKFFQRRWLDFRNGHSIYLVFTMAFLQFVITTYTLGIERFDVLKTVFPSMGTWAIIFVAIYVPAAVAIGYWHRRNQYSVENEALLKENWVWAWIMMYEIRLIEGKATPEETRQVKEFLEGVLKRQKKDALMSHYIEDILKREAPPSSSSSS
;
A
#
# COMPACT_ATOMS: atom_id res chain seq x y z
N MET A 1 5.90 23.90 19.38
CA MET A 1 5.14 22.91 18.58
C MET A 1 6.11 21.89 18.02
N ASN A 2 5.86 20.59 18.21
CA ASN A 2 6.78 19.50 17.84
C ASN A 2 7.13 19.52 16.35
N ALA A 3 8.42 19.54 15.98
CA ALA A 3 8.87 19.44 14.59
C ALA A 3 8.30 18.19 13.86
N LYS A 4 8.09 17.10 14.60
CA LYS A 4 7.42 15.87 14.11
C LYS A 4 5.97 16.09 13.67
N PHE A 5 5.26 17.05 14.27
CA PHE A 5 3.89 17.38 13.85
C PHE A 5 3.90 18.07 12.49
N PHE A 6 4.77 19.07 12.30
CA PHE A 6 4.91 19.78 11.04
C PHE A 6 5.32 18.84 9.90
N GLN A 7 6.32 17.98 10.13
CA GLN A 7 6.76 16.99 9.14
C GLN A 7 5.62 16.04 8.73
N ARG A 8 4.81 15.56 9.67
CA ARG A 8 3.65 14.71 9.38
C ARG A 8 2.59 15.46 8.57
N ARG A 9 2.25 16.69 8.96
CA ARG A 9 1.26 17.51 8.22
C ARG A 9 1.75 17.89 6.83
N TRP A 10 3.04 18.17 6.67
CA TRP A 10 3.64 18.41 5.36
C TRP A 10 3.59 17.18 4.46
N LEU A 11 3.87 15.99 5.02
CA LEU A 11 3.74 14.73 4.30
C LEU A 11 2.29 14.46 3.90
N ASP A 12 1.34 14.67 4.81
CA ASP A 12 -0.10 14.52 4.52
C ASP A 12 -0.55 15.50 3.42
N PHE A 13 -0.10 16.76 3.49
CA PHE A 13 -0.37 17.76 2.47
C PHE A 13 0.19 17.33 1.10
N ARG A 14 1.46 16.93 1.04
CA ARG A 14 2.07 16.50 -0.22
C ARG A 14 1.35 15.29 -0.80
N ASN A 15 1.02 14.31 0.04
CA ASN A 15 0.27 13.13 -0.40
C ASN A 15 -1.13 13.51 -0.91
N GLY A 16 -1.87 14.33 -0.15
CA GLY A 16 -3.21 14.78 -0.55
C GLY A 16 -3.19 15.63 -1.82
N HIS A 17 -2.22 16.53 -1.93
CA HIS A 17 -2.03 17.39 -3.09
C HIS A 17 -1.67 16.58 -4.33
N SER A 18 -0.64 15.73 -4.26
CA SER A 18 -0.17 14.95 -5.40
C SER A 18 -1.18 13.90 -5.86
N ILE A 19 -1.89 13.24 -4.95
CA ILE A 19 -2.80 12.15 -5.31
C ILE A 19 -4.13 12.69 -5.84
N TYR A 20 -4.71 13.71 -5.21
CA TYR A 20 -6.08 14.14 -5.51
C TYR A 20 -6.17 15.49 -6.22
N LEU A 21 -5.46 16.51 -5.72
CA LEU A 21 -5.57 17.87 -6.26
C LEU A 21 -4.91 17.98 -7.64
N VAL A 22 -3.67 17.49 -7.76
CA VAL A 22 -2.95 17.48 -9.03
C VAL A 22 -3.69 16.62 -10.06
N PHE A 23 -4.19 15.45 -9.67
CA PHE A 23 -5.00 14.61 -10.54
C PHE A 23 -6.23 15.36 -11.07
N THR A 24 -7.02 15.97 -10.18
CA THR A 24 -8.24 16.70 -10.56
C THR A 24 -7.91 17.89 -11.46
N MET A 25 -6.91 18.68 -11.10
CA MET A 25 -6.46 19.82 -11.91
C MET A 25 -5.97 19.38 -13.28
N ALA A 26 -5.11 18.37 -13.35
CA ALA A 26 -4.59 17.85 -14.61
C ALA A 26 -5.70 17.25 -15.48
N PHE A 27 -6.66 16.54 -14.87
CA PHE A 27 -7.79 15.98 -15.58
C PHE A 27 -8.70 17.07 -16.17
N LEU A 28 -9.06 18.08 -15.38
CA LEU A 28 -9.84 19.22 -15.87
C LEU A 28 -9.08 19.99 -16.96
N GLN A 29 -7.78 20.22 -16.76
CA GLN A 29 -6.94 20.89 -17.75
C GLN A 29 -6.87 20.09 -19.05
N PHE A 30 -6.78 18.76 -18.96
CA PHE A 30 -6.78 17.88 -20.12
C PHE A 30 -8.11 17.95 -20.88
N VAL A 31 -9.24 17.91 -20.16
CA VAL A 31 -10.58 18.05 -20.76
C VAL A 31 -10.70 19.40 -21.47
N ILE A 32 -10.36 20.50 -20.80
CA ILE A 32 -10.44 21.86 -21.38
C ILE A 32 -9.52 21.99 -22.61
N THR A 33 -8.25 21.60 -22.46
CA THR A 33 -7.24 21.79 -23.52
C THR A 33 -7.58 20.94 -24.75
N THR A 34 -7.98 19.68 -24.55
CA THR A 34 -8.36 18.78 -25.64
C THR A 34 -9.58 19.30 -26.39
N TYR A 35 -10.57 19.86 -25.69
CA TYR A 35 -11.73 20.47 -26.36
C TYR A 35 -11.33 21.73 -27.14
N THR A 36 -10.70 22.70 -26.48
CA THR A 36 -10.40 24.02 -27.08
C THR A 36 -9.38 23.93 -28.21
N LEU A 37 -8.36 23.07 -28.09
CA LEU A 37 -7.34 22.94 -29.13
C LEU A 37 -7.67 21.86 -30.15
N GLY A 38 -8.31 20.76 -29.74
CA GLY A 38 -8.55 19.59 -30.58
C GLY A 38 -9.91 19.54 -31.25
N ILE A 39 -10.96 20.14 -30.67
CA ILE A 39 -12.32 20.09 -31.22
C ILE A 39 -12.73 21.44 -31.77
N GLU A 40 -12.62 22.50 -30.98
CA GLU A 40 -13.11 23.82 -31.35
C GLU A 40 -12.40 24.42 -32.58
N ARG A 41 -11.14 24.01 -32.81
CA ARG A 41 -10.32 24.44 -33.96
C ARG A 41 -10.51 23.59 -35.22
N PHE A 42 -11.18 22.44 -35.15
CA PHE A 42 -11.38 21.55 -36.29
C PHE A 42 -12.87 21.47 -36.62
N ASP A 43 -13.27 22.07 -37.75
CA ASP A 43 -14.69 22.19 -38.13
C ASP A 43 -15.43 20.84 -38.18
N VAL A 44 -14.75 19.77 -38.64
CA VAL A 44 -15.34 18.42 -38.69
C VAL A 44 -15.71 17.92 -37.29
N LEU A 45 -14.85 18.09 -36.29
CA LEU A 45 -15.15 17.64 -34.92
C LEU A 45 -16.15 18.56 -34.21
N LYS A 46 -16.11 19.86 -34.50
CA LYS A 46 -17.03 20.85 -33.95
C LYS A 46 -18.48 20.61 -34.38
N THR A 47 -18.71 20.09 -35.59
CA THR A 47 -20.06 19.70 -36.03
C THR A 47 -20.63 18.53 -35.23
N VAL A 48 -19.78 17.56 -34.82
CA VAL A 48 -20.20 16.40 -34.01
C VAL A 48 -20.35 16.79 -32.54
N PHE A 49 -19.47 17.65 -32.02
CA PHE A 49 -19.43 18.07 -30.63
C PHE A 49 -19.48 19.60 -30.51
N PRO A 50 -20.67 20.21 -30.70
CA PRO A 50 -20.82 21.67 -30.70
C PRO A 50 -20.74 22.30 -29.30
N SER A 51 -20.88 21.49 -28.23
CA SER A 51 -20.84 21.98 -26.85
C SER A 51 -19.76 21.24 -26.05
N MET A 52 -18.98 22.02 -25.28
CA MET A 52 -17.94 21.49 -24.39
C MET A 52 -18.54 20.56 -23.33
N GLY A 53 -19.68 20.94 -22.76
CA GLY A 53 -20.35 20.15 -21.72
C GLY A 53 -20.77 18.76 -22.22
N THR A 54 -21.40 18.70 -23.40
CA THR A 54 -21.83 17.43 -24.00
C THR A 54 -20.63 16.55 -24.33
N TRP A 55 -19.58 17.12 -24.91
CA TRP A 55 -18.35 16.37 -25.18
C TRP A 55 -17.70 15.85 -23.90
N ALA A 56 -17.57 16.69 -22.87
CA ALA A 56 -16.94 16.32 -21.61
C ALA A 56 -17.68 15.15 -20.93
N ILE A 57 -19.02 15.16 -20.93
CA ILE A 57 -19.82 14.07 -20.36
C ILE A 57 -19.57 12.75 -21.12
N ILE A 58 -19.61 12.79 -22.47
CA ILE A 58 -19.36 11.61 -23.30
C ILE A 58 -17.93 11.10 -23.11
N PHE A 59 -16.95 12.00 -23.09
CA PHE A 59 -15.55 11.68 -22.84
C PHE A 59 -15.38 10.98 -21.48
N VAL A 60 -15.92 11.54 -20.39
CA VAL A 60 -15.85 10.92 -19.05
C VAL A 60 -16.52 9.55 -19.05
N ALA A 61 -17.67 9.41 -19.70
CA ALA A 61 -18.41 8.14 -19.78
C ALA A 61 -17.64 7.02 -20.48
N ILE A 62 -16.74 7.35 -21.42
CA ILE A 62 -15.88 6.38 -22.11
C ILE A 62 -14.53 6.21 -21.39
N TYR A 63 -13.95 7.32 -20.94
CA TYR A 63 -12.64 7.38 -20.31
C TYR A 63 -12.61 6.60 -19.00
N VAL A 64 -13.62 6.76 -18.14
CA VAL A 64 -13.66 6.08 -16.83
C VAL A 64 -13.68 4.55 -16.98
N PRO A 65 -14.58 3.94 -17.79
CA PRO A 65 -14.54 2.50 -18.04
C PRO A 65 -13.22 2.02 -18.66
N ALA A 66 -12.67 2.76 -19.63
CA ALA A 66 -11.39 2.41 -20.25
C ALA A 66 -10.25 2.44 -19.23
N ALA A 67 -10.18 3.47 -18.39
CA ALA A 67 -9.19 3.59 -17.32
C ALA A 67 -9.33 2.46 -16.29
N VAL A 68 -10.56 2.07 -15.93
CA VAL A 68 -10.81 0.91 -15.05
C VAL A 68 -10.35 -0.39 -15.70
N ALA A 69 -10.62 -0.60 -16.99
CA ALA A 69 -10.19 -1.81 -17.70
C ALA A 69 -8.66 -1.91 -17.80
N ILE A 70 -7.98 -0.82 -18.14
CA ILE A 70 -6.51 -0.73 -18.16
C ILE A 70 -5.95 -0.95 -16.77
N GLY A 71 -6.52 -0.31 -15.74
CA GLY A 71 -6.10 -0.48 -14.35
C GLY A 71 -6.27 -1.91 -13.83
N TYR A 72 -7.37 -2.58 -14.21
CA TYR A 72 -7.60 -3.98 -13.91
C TYR A 72 -6.56 -4.88 -14.57
N TRP A 73 -6.29 -4.66 -15.86
CA TRP A 73 -5.27 -5.40 -16.60
C TRP A 73 -3.87 -5.21 -15.99
N HIS A 74 -3.49 -3.97 -15.71
CA HIS A 74 -2.23 -3.64 -15.04
C HIS A 74 -2.11 -4.34 -13.68
N ARG A 75 -3.16 -4.29 -12.85
CA ARG A 75 -3.18 -5.00 -11.56
C ARG A 75 -2.96 -6.50 -11.73
N ARG A 76 -3.55 -7.12 -12.74
CA ARG A 76 -3.44 -8.56 -12.95
C ARG A 76 -2.08 -8.99 -13.50
N ASN A 77 -1.42 -8.13 -14.28
CA ASN A 77 -0.22 -8.50 -15.03
C ASN A 77 1.09 -7.96 -14.44
N GLN A 78 1.09 -6.73 -13.90
CA GLN A 78 2.33 -6.05 -13.47
C GLN A 78 2.47 -5.95 -11.95
N TYR A 79 1.36 -5.99 -11.20
CA TYR A 79 1.40 -5.84 -9.74
C TYR A 79 2.20 -6.95 -9.04
N SER A 80 2.15 -8.19 -9.54
CA SER A 80 2.95 -9.30 -8.98
C SER A 80 4.45 -9.05 -9.15
N VAL A 81 4.86 -8.54 -10.31
CA VAL A 81 6.26 -8.25 -10.63
C VAL A 81 6.81 -7.13 -9.74
N GLU A 82 6.03 -6.07 -9.54
CA GLU A 82 6.41 -4.95 -8.66
C GLU A 82 6.52 -5.38 -7.19
N ASN A 83 5.55 -6.16 -6.69
CA ASN A 83 5.61 -6.68 -5.32
C ASN A 83 6.78 -7.65 -5.13
N GLU A 84 7.06 -8.52 -6.10
CA GLU A 84 8.23 -9.38 -6.06
C GLU A 84 9.54 -8.57 -6.03
N ALA A 85 9.64 -7.50 -6.81
CA ALA A 85 10.80 -6.63 -6.80
C ALA A 85 11.00 -5.99 -5.41
N LEU A 86 9.94 -5.44 -4.83
CA LEU A 86 9.97 -4.84 -3.48
C LEU A 86 10.36 -5.86 -2.39
N LEU A 87 9.89 -7.11 -2.50
CA LEU A 87 10.28 -8.18 -1.60
C LEU A 87 11.75 -8.57 -1.77
N LYS A 88 12.23 -8.71 -3.01
CA LYS A 88 13.63 -9.03 -3.34
C LYS A 88 14.61 -7.94 -2.87
N GLU A 89 14.19 -6.67 -2.93
CA GLU A 89 14.99 -5.53 -2.49
C GLU A 89 14.99 -5.33 -0.97
N ASN A 90 14.03 -5.94 -0.25
CA ASN A 90 13.93 -5.78 1.19
C ASN A 90 14.95 -6.67 1.93
N TRP A 91 16.10 -6.07 2.24
CA TRP A 91 17.18 -6.75 2.97
C TRP A 91 16.75 -7.29 4.35
N VAL A 92 15.78 -6.66 5.02
CA VAL A 92 15.29 -7.12 6.34
C VAL A 92 14.57 -8.45 6.20
N TRP A 93 13.75 -8.61 5.16
CA TRP A 93 13.09 -9.88 4.87
C TRP A 93 14.11 -10.96 4.56
N ALA A 94 15.11 -10.67 3.72
CA ALA A 94 16.18 -11.61 3.43
C ALA A 94 16.94 -12.05 4.70
N TRP A 95 17.23 -11.10 5.59
CA TRP A 95 17.91 -11.36 6.86
C TRP A 95 17.08 -12.26 7.80
N ILE A 96 15.78 -11.99 7.96
CA ILE A 96 14.88 -12.82 8.78
C ILE A 96 14.76 -14.23 8.21
N MET A 97 14.56 -14.37 6.90
CA MET A 97 14.48 -15.69 6.23
C MET A 97 15.80 -16.47 6.39
N MET A 98 16.95 -15.79 6.33
CA MET A 98 18.25 -16.42 6.57
C MET A 98 18.39 -16.91 8.02
N TYR A 99 17.93 -16.11 8.99
CA TYR A 99 17.89 -16.53 10.39
C TYR A 99 16.97 -17.75 10.59
N GLU A 100 15.79 -17.77 9.98
CA GLU A 100 14.86 -18.91 10.04
C GLU A 100 15.48 -20.19 9.48
N ILE A 101 16.17 -20.13 8.33
CA ILE A 101 16.88 -21.28 7.76
C ILE A 101 17.95 -21.78 8.75
N ARG A 102 18.76 -20.88 9.31
CA ARG A 102 19.79 -21.25 10.31
C ARG A 102 19.18 -21.84 11.57
N LEU A 103 18.01 -21.36 11.98
CA LEU A 103 17.28 -21.87 13.14
C LEU A 103 16.83 -23.32 12.91
N ILE A 104 16.28 -23.61 11.73
CA ILE A 104 15.86 -24.97 11.33
C ILE A 104 17.07 -25.90 11.22
N GLU A 105 18.20 -25.41 10.70
CA GLU A 105 19.46 -26.17 10.64
C GLU A 105 20.13 -26.38 12.01
N GLY A 106 19.62 -25.76 13.08
CA GLY A 106 20.24 -25.78 14.42
C GLY A 106 21.55 -25.00 14.51
N LYS A 107 21.84 -24.13 13.53
CA LYS A 107 23.06 -23.29 13.45
C LYS A 107 22.85 -21.86 13.91
N ALA A 108 21.62 -21.47 14.23
CA ALA A 108 21.32 -20.13 14.73
C ALA A 108 22.01 -19.89 16.08
N THR A 109 22.71 -18.77 16.19
CA THR A 109 23.36 -18.39 17.44
C THR A 109 22.37 -17.72 18.40
N PRO A 110 22.61 -17.80 19.73
CA PRO A 110 21.78 -17.07 20.70
C PRO A 110 21.80 -15.55 20.50
N GLU A 111 22.92 -15.01 20.01
CA GLU A 111 23.08 -13.59 19.73
C GLU A 111 22.24 -13.15 18.51
N GLU A 112 22.29 -13.91 17.40
CA GLU A 112 21.43 -13.66 16.23
C GLU A 112 19.94 -13.72 16.62
N THR A 113 19.57 -14.72 17.42
CA THR A 113 18.20 -14.87 17.97
C THR A 113 17.78 -13.63 18.75
N ARG A 114 18.67 -13.12 19.61
CA ARG A 114 18.40 -11.91 20.39
C ARG A 114 18.19 -10.69 19.48
N GLN A 115 19.05 -10.50 18.49
CA GLN A 115 18.96 -9.36 17.56
C GLN A 115 17.67 -9.37 16.74
N VAL A 116 17.27 -10.52 16.20
CA VAL A 116 16.01 -10.67 15.46
C VAL A 116 14.82 -10.39 16.38
N LYS A 117 14.83 -10.94 17.60
CA LYS A 117 13.77 -10.72 18.59
C LYS A 117 13.64 -9.24 18.98
N GLU A 118 14.75 -8.58 19.33
CA GLU A 118 14.77 -7.15 19.67
C GLU A 118 14.25 -6.28 18.52
N PHE A 119 14.63 -6.61 17.28
CA PHE A 119 14.14 -5.93 16.10
C PHE A 119 12.61 -6.06 15.95
N LEU A 120 12.09 -7.29 16.03
CA LEU A 120 10.67 -7.59 15.86
C LEU A 120 9.82 -6.98 16.98
N GLU A 121 10.26 -7.08 18.23
CA GLU A 121 9.60 -6.41 19.37
C GLU A 121 9.58 -4.88 19.19
N GLY A 122 10.68 -4.31 18.70
CA GLY A 122 10.75 -2.91 18.32
C GLY A 122 9.71 -2.52 17.25
N VAL A 123 9.46 -3.38 16.27
CA VAL A 123 8.41 -3.19 15.25
C VAL A 123 7.02 -3.25 15.89
N LEU A 124 6.73 -4.26 16.70
CA LEU A 124 5.43 -4.44 17.37
C LEU A 124 5.08 -3.25 18.26
N LYS A 125 6.05 -2.77 19.04
CA LYS A 125 5.89 -1.59 19.89
C LYS A 125 5.64 -0.32 19.08
N ARG A 126 6.36 -0.13 17.96
CA ARG A 126 6.12 1.01 17.04
C ARG A 126 4.72 0.96 16.44
N GLN A 127 4.21 -0.24 16.15
CA GLN A 127 2.86 -0.44 15.62
C GLN A 127 1.75 -0.47 16.69
N LYS A 128 2.10 -0.39 17.98
CA LYS A 128 1.17 -0.54 19.11
C LYS A 128 0.40 -1.87 19.09
N LYS A 129 1.07 -2.95 18.66
CA LYS A 129 0.51 -4.31 18.56
C LYS A 129 1.12 -5.27 19.57
N ASP A 130 1.93 -4.76 20.49
CA ASP A 130 2.57 -5.51 21.57
C ASP A 130 1.54 -6.22 22.47
N ALA A 131 0.51 -5.50 22.93
CA ALA A 131 -0.55 -6.09 23.76
C ALA A 131 -1.35 -7.18 23.03
N LEU A 132 -1.62 -6.99 21.73
CA LEU A 132 -2.30 -7.97 20.89
C LEU A 132 -1.48 -9.26 20.77
N MET A 133 -0.16 -9.13 20.57
CA MET A 133 0.74 -10.27 20.45
C MET A 133 0.84 -11.06 21.76
N SER A 134 0.95 -10.36 22.90
CA SER A 134 1.02 -11.01 24.21
C SER A 134 -0.22 -11.85 24.50
N HIS A 135 -1.42 -11.35 24.19
CA HIS A 135 -2.67 -12.10 24.33
C HIS A 135 -2.68 -13.35 23.44
N TYR A 136 -2.22 -13.24 22.19
CA TYR A 136 -2.14 -14.37 21.27
C TYR A 136 -1.21 -15.48 21.77
N ILE A 137 -0.04 -15.11 22.32
CA ILE A 137 0.90 -16.06 22.90
C ILE A 137 0.29 -16.72 24.14
N GLU A 138 -0.36 -15.96 25.02
CA GLU A 138 -1.02 -16.51 26.21
C GLU A 138 -2.11 -17.54 25.85
N ASP A 139 -2.90 -17.27 24.81
CA ASP A 139 -3.91 -18.19 24.31
C ASP A 139 -3.31 -19.48 23.75
N ILE A 140 -2.20 -19.40 23.00
CA ILE A 140 -1.48 -20.60 22.51
C ILE A 140 -0.98 -21.43 23.69
N LEU A 141 -0.30 -20.80 24.65
CA LEU A 141 0.25 -21.48 25.81
C LEU A 141 -0.85 -22.14 26.66
N LYS A 142 -2.03 -21.52 26.77
CA LYS A 142 -3.21 -22.12 27.44
C LYS A 142 -3.77 -23.32 26.69
N ARG A 143 -3.75 -23.32 25.35
CA ARG A 143 -4.25 -24.43 24.52
C ARG A 143 -3.30 -25.63 24.51
N GLU A 144 -2.00 -25.36 24.57
CA GLU A 144 -0.95 -26.38 24.58
C GLU A 144 -0.58 -26.84 25.99
N ALA A 145 -1.08 -26.17 27.04
CA ALA A 145 -0.90 -26.60 28.41
C ALA A 145 -1.57 -27.97 28.64
N PRO A 146 -0.88 -28.95 29.24
CA PRO A 146 -1.49 -30.22 29.61
C PRO A 146 -2.66 -29.98 30.58
N PRO A 147 -3.72 -30.82 30.58
CA PRO A 147 -4.85 -30.63 31.47
C PRO A 147 -4.38 -30.55 32.92
N SER A 148 -4.78 -29.49 33.61
CA SER A 148 -4.36 -29.21 34.99
C SER A 148 -4.64 -30.42 35.87
N SER A 149 -3.58 -30.99 36.45
CA SER A 149 -3.69 -32.01 37.49
C SER A 149 -4.29 -31.39 38.75
N SER A 150 -5.62 -31.30 38.82
CA SER A 150 -6.35 -30.98 40.03
C SER A 150 -7.67 -31.73 40.08
N SER A 151 -7.63 -33.00 40.48
CA SER A 151 -8.66 -33.64 41.32
C SER A 151 -8.23 -35.05 41.73
N SER A 152 -7.46 -35.10 42.81
CA SER A 152 -7.36 -36.27 43.70
C SER A 152 -6.83 -35.70 45.02
N SER A 153 -7.75 -35.21 45.85
CA SER A 153 -8.22 -35.88 47.07
C SER A 153 -7.23 -35.70 48.22
#